data_AF-A0A7V4E4H1-F1
#
_entry.id   AF-A0A7V4E4H1-F1
#
_cell.length_a   1.000
_cell.length_b   1.000
_cell.length_c   1.000
_cell.angle_alpha   90.00
_cell.angle_beta   90.00
_cell.angle_gamma   90.00
#
_symmetry.space_group_name_H-M   'P 1'
#
loop_
_entity.id
_entity.type
_entity.pdbx_description
1 polymer ?
#
loop_
_entity_poly.entity_id
_entity_poly.type
_entity_poly.pdbx_seq_one_letter_code
_entity_poly.pdbx_strand_id
1 'polypeptide(L)'
;MFKTLILMMFLTQAPMGGLVEDPMEFSWGILRDKRIAAELKLTADQQKKIADIHYNYSKKIVELRAEIQKRAIDLNKIIESDDFTRNQIEPIIKEIANLEAELRMNRIMELKEMRNVLTLEQREKLRELLKERMRMRMKERQKQIR
;
A
#
# COMPACT_ATOMS: atom_id res chain seq x y z
N MET A 1 24.96 18.34 16.59
CA MET A 1 24.48 16.99 16.22
C MET A 1 22.97 16.84 16.42
N PHE A 2 22.15 17.72 15.82
CA PHE A 2 20.67 17.61 15.87
C PHE A 2 19.99 18.07 14.56
N LYS A 3 20.75 18.37 13.49
CA LYS A 3 20.22 18.88 12.23
C LYS A 3 19.87 17.80 11.19
N THR A 4 20.30 16.56 11.38
CA THR A 4 20.03 15.43 10.47
C THR A 4 18.78 14.61 10.80
N LEU A 5 18.10 14.89 11.92
CA LEU A 5 17.01 14.05 12.44
C LEU A 5 15.61 14.43 11.90
N ILE A 6 15.43 15.61 11.31
CA ILE A 6 14.10 16.06 10.85
C ILE A 6 13.74 15.44 9.48
N LEU A 7 14.73 15.02 8.68
CA LEU A 7 14.49 14.55 7.31
C LEU A 7 14.37 13.03 7.19
N MET A 8 14.91 12.25 8.14
CA MET A 8 14.68 10.81 8.18
C MET A 8 13.21 10.45 8.44
N MET A 9 12.41 11.33 9.06
CA MET A 9 10.96 11.10 9.21
C MET A 9 10.18 11.17 7.89
N PHE A 10 10.72 11.76 6.82
CA PHE A 10 10.06 11.79 5.51
C PHE A 10 10.53 10.65 4.59
N LEU A 11 11.73 10.10 4.81
CA LEU A 11 12.26 8.97 4.03
C LEU A 11 11.93 7.59 4.62
N THR A 12 11.50 7.53 5.89
CA THR A 12 10.95 6.33 6.51
C THR A 12 9.45 6.49 6.70
N GLN A 13 8.66 6.43 5.63
CA GLN A 13 7.26 6.04 5.82
C GLN A 13 7.20 4.55 6.19
N ALA A 14 7.47 4.26 7.47
CA ALA A 14 6.47 3.47 8.18
C ALA A 14 5.19 4.32 8.15
N PRO A 15 4.02 3.76 7.79
CA PRO A 15 2.83 4.55 7.49
C PRO A 15 2.28 5.18 8.79
N MET A 16 2.84 6.32 9.19
CA MET A 16 2.35 7.14 10.29
C MET A 16 1.56 8.30 9.70
N GLY A 17 0.40 7.93 9.18
CA GLY A 17 -0.64 8.80 8.66
C GLY A 17 -1.91 7.96 8.62
N GLY A 18 -2.62 7.89 9.74
CA GLY A 18 -3.97 7.34 9.76
C GLY A 18 -4.84 8.08 8.74
N LEU A 19 -5.85 7.37 8.22
CA LEU A 19 -6.80 7.76 7.16
C LEU A 19 -6.38 7.41 5.72
N VAL A 20 -5.89 6.19 5.50
CA VAL A 20 -6.64 5.07 4.90
C VAL A 20 -5.78 3.85 5.20
N GLU A 21 -6.06 3.14 6.30
CA GLU A 21 -5.70 1.72 6.29
C GLU A 21 -6.40 1.18 5.04
N ASP A 22 -5.62 0.79 4.03
CA ASP A 22 -6.14 0.05 2.89
C ASP A 22 -7.02 -1.03 3.53
N PRO A 23 -8.37 -1.01 3.35
CA PRO A 23 -9.23 -1.81 4.17
C PRO A 23 -8.73 -3.24 4.01
N MET A 24 -8.25 -3.81 5.12
CA MET A 24 -7.68 -5.17 5.21
C MET A 24 -8.64 -6.25 4.68
N GLU A 25 -9.83 -5.84 4.24
CA GLU A 25 -10.82 -6.58 3.51
C GLU A 25 -10.36 -7.05 2.11
N PHE A 26 -9.43 -6.37 1.44
CA PHE A 26 -9.03 -6.78 0.09
C PHE A 26 -7.55 -6.51 -0.18
N SER A 27 -6.76 -7.58 -0.33
CA SER A 27 -5.35 -7.47 -0.72
C SER A 27 -4.86 -8.79 -1.33
N TRP A 28 -3.78 -8.72 -2.10
CA TRP A 28 -3.10 -9.91 -2.63
C TRP A 28 -2.77 -10.94 -1.54
N GLY A 29 -2.30 -10.48 -0.36
CA GLY A 29 -1.94 -11.37 0.75
C GLY A 29 -3.12 -12.19 1.27
N ILE A 30 -4.33 -11.63 1.27
CA ILE A 30 -5.55 -12.36 1.65
C ILE A 30 -5.93 -13.39 0.59
N LEU A 31 -5.93 -13.02 -0.69
CA LEU A 31 -6.36 -13.89 -1.77
C LEU A 31 -5.37 -15.02 -2.07
N ARG A 32 -4.09 -14.84 -1.75
CA ARG A 32 -3.05 -15.88 -1.84
C ARG A 32 -3.06 -16.84 -0.65
N ASP A 33 -3.72 -16.52 0.48
CA ASP A 33 -3.85 -17.45 1.60
C ASP A 33 -4.62 -18.68 1.13
N LYS A 34 -3.96 -19.85 1.11
CA LYS A 34 -4.52 -21.11 0.60
C LYS A 34 -5.87 -21.45 1.24
N ARG A 35 -6.07 -21.11 2.52
CA ARG A 35 -7.33 -21.37 3.23
C ARG A 35 -8.45 -20.48 2.70
N ILE A 36 -8.17 -19.19 2.52
CA ILE A 36 -9.15 -18.24 1.97
C ILE A 36 -9.48 -18.60 0.52
N ALA A 37 -8.47 -18.90 -0.30
CA ALA A 37 -8.69 -19.32 -1.68
C ALA A 37 -9.56 -20.59 -1.78
N ALA A 38 -9.35 -21.56 -0.89
CA ALA A 38 -10.16 -22.77 -0.81
C ALA A 38 -11.61 -22.49 -0.35
N GLU A 39 -11.79 -21.68 0.70
CA GLU A 39 -13.11 -21.26 1.19
C GLU A 39 -13.93 -20.49 0.14
N LEU A 40 -13.26 -19.68 -0.68
CA LEU A 40 -13.85 -18.98 -1.81
C LEU A 40 -14.02 -19.85 -3.07
N LYS A 41 -13.50 -21.08 -3.05
CA LYS A 41 -13.45 -21.99 -4.19
C LYS A 41 -12.88 -21.32 -5.45
N LEU A 42 -11.77 -20.58 -5.30
CA LEU A 42 -11.16 -19.90 -6.43
C LEU A 42 -10.65 -20.91 -7.46
N THR A 43 -11.08 -20.77 -8.71
CA THR A 43 -10.58 -21.62 -9.79
C THR A 43 -9.09 -21.34 -10.06
N ALA A 44 -8.40 -22.28 -10.70
CA ALA A 44 -7.01 -22.08 -11.11
C ALA A 44 -6.84 -20.82 -11.98
N ASP A 45 -7.79 -20.57 -12.88
CA ASP A 45 -7.80 -19.38 -13.74
C ASP A 45 -8.00 -18.09 -12.95
N GLN A 46 -8.88 -18.08 -11.94
CA GLN A 46 -9.06 -16.92 -11.07
C GLN A 46 -7.78 -16.64 -10.28
N GLN A 47 -7.16 -17.66 -9.70
CA GLN A 47 -5.92 -17.53 -8.94
C GLN A 47 -4.78 -16.98 -9.82
N LYS A 48 -4.65 -17.50 -11.04
CA LYS A 48 -3.66 -17.02 -12.01
C LYS A 48 -3.90 -15.57 -12.39
N LYS A 49 -5.14 -15.19 -12.73
CA LYS A 49 -5.49 -13.79 -13.08
C LYS A 49 -5.17 -12.82 -11.94
N ILE A 50 -5.52 -13.17 -10.71
CA ILE A 50 -5.22 -12.35 -9.53
C ILE A 50 -3.70 -12.20 -9.35
N ALA A 51 -2.93 -13.27 -9.57
CA ALA A 51 -1.47 -13.24 -9.51
C ALA A 51 -0.84 -12.33 -10.58
N ASP A 52 -1.32 -12.45 -11.82
CA ASP A 52 -0.83 -11.65 -12.94
C ASP A 52 -1.13 -10.15 -12.73
N ILE A 53 -2.34 -9.81 -12.23
CA ILE A 53 -2.71 -8.44 -11.85
C ILE A 53 -1.74 -7.91 -10.78
N HIS A 54 -1.57 -8.65 -9.69
CA HIS A 54 -0.67 -8.24 -8.61
C HIS A 54 0.76 -8.02 -9.10
N TYR A 55 1.28 -8.92 -9.94
CA TYR A 55 2.62 -8.85 -10.48
C TYR A 55 2.81 -7.60 -11.36
N ASN A 56 1.85 -7.31 -12.24
CA ASN A 56 1.91 -6.15 -13.12
C ASN A 56 1.89 -4.83 -12.34
N TYR A 57 1.02 -4.70 -11.34
CA TYR A 57 0.99 -3.51 -10.49
C TYR A 57 2.22 -3.40 -9.58
N SER A 58 2.74 -4.52 -9.08
CA SER A 58 3.93 -4.53 -8.23
C SER A 58 5.16 -3.96 -8.94
N LYS A 59 5.33 -4.23 -10.25
CA LYS A 59 6.39 -3.61 -11.05
C LYS A 59 6.27 -2.09 -11.09
N LYS A 60 5.10 -1.59 -11.48
CA LYS A 60 4.82 -0.13 -11.53
C LYS A 60 5.04 0.54 -10.18
N ILE A 61 4.61 -0.10 -9.10
CA ILE A 61 4.77 0.44 -7.75
C ILE A 61 6.23 0.47 -7.31
N VAL A 62 7.05 -0.51 -7.71
CA VAL A 62 8.50 -0.49 -7.47
C VAL A 62 9.14 0.66 -8.24
N GLU A 63 8.77 0.86 -9.51
CA GLU A 63 9.25 1.98 -10.33
C GLU A 63 8.88 3.33 -9.72
N LEU A 64 7.62 3.54 -9.34
CA LEU A 64 7.16 4.77 -8.69
C LEU A 64 7.90 5.04 -7.37
N ARG A 65 8.12 4.00 -6.55
CA ARG A 65 8.92 4.14 -5.31
C ARG A 65 10.35 4.54 -5.60
N ALA A 66 10.97 3.98 -6.63
CA ALA A 66 12.33 4.34 -7.02
C ALA A 66 12.40 5.80 -7.47
N GLU A 67 11.44 6.27 -8.27
CA GLU A 67 11.38 7.68 -8.69
C GLU A 67 11.16 8.63 -7.51
N ILE A 68 10.26 8.30 -6.58
CA ILE A 68 10.07 9.07 -5.34
C ILE A 68 11.40 9.17 -4.57
N GLN A 69 12.11 8.05 -4.41
CA GLN A 69 13.40 8.04 -3.72
C GLN A 69 14.47 8.88 -4.43
N LYS A 70 14.55 8.82 -5.76
CA LYS A 70 15.47 9.67 -6.53
C LYS A 70 15.19 11.16 -6.29
N ARG A 71 13.92 11.57 -6.39
CA ARG A 71 13.52 12.97 -6.16
C ARG A 71 13.75 13.42 -4.73
N ALA A 72 13.59 12.51 -3.76
CA ALA A 72 13.92 12.82 -2.37
C ALA A 72 15.42 12.99 -2.14
N ILE A 73 16.27 12.22 -2.83
CA ILE A 73 17.74 12.42 -2.82
C ILE A 73 18.09 13.79 -3.43
N ASP A 74 17.48 14.16 -4.55
CA ASP A 74 17.69 15.47 -5.18
C ASP A 74 17.27 16.62 -4.24
N LEU A 75 16.13 16.47 -3.57
CA LEU A 75 15.66 17.43 -2.58
C LEU A 75 16.65 17.57 -1.41
N ASN A 76 17.16 16.45 -0.88
CA ASN A 76 18.12 16.46 0.21
C ASN A 76 19.39 17.23 -0.17
N LYS A 77 19.91 17.02 -1.39
CA LYS A 77 21.08 17.72 -1.90
C LYS A 77 20.88 19.25 -1.95
N ILE A 78 19.68 19.71 -2.25
CA ILE A 78 19.35 21.15 -2.25
C ILE A 78 19.28 21.69 -0.82
N ILE A 79 18.64 20.94 0.09
CA ILE A 79 18.49 21.35 1.49
C ILE A 79 19.83 21.43 2.22
N GLU A 80 20.82 20.63 1.84
CA GLU A 80 22.18 20.66 2.38
C GLU A 80 22.92 22.00 2.18
N SER A 81 22.47 22.87 1.26
CA SER A 81 23.12 24.17 1.04
C SER A 81 22.84 25.22 2.12
N ASP A 82 21.95 24.94 3.09
CA ASP A 82 21.50 25.84 4.19
C ASP A 82 20.86 27.19 3.76
N ASP A 83 20.98 27.60 2.49
CA ASP A 83 20.45 28.84 1.89
C ASP A 83 19.36 28.62 0.82
N PHE A 84 18.81 27.40 0.73
CA PHE A 84 17.81 27.06 -0.27
C PHE A 84 16.56 27.96 -0.19
N THR A 85 16.01 28.24 -1.36
CA THR A 85 14.79 29.04 -1.51
C THR A 85 13.60 28.16 -1.84
N ARG A 86 12.39 28.66 -1.55
CA ARG A 86 11.14 27.99 -1.93
C ARG A 86 11.09 27.63 -3.42
N ASN A 87 11.57 28.52 -4.29
CA ASN A 87 11.55 28.32 -5.74
C ASN A 87 12.42 27.12 -6.19
N GLN A 88 13.45 26.76 -5.42
CA GLN A 88 14.31 25.60 -5.71
C GLN A 88 13.66 24.28 -5.28
N ILE A 89 12.92 24.27 -4.15
CA ILE A 89 12.37 23.02 -3.57
C ILE A 89 10.92 22.73 -3.99
N GLU A 90 10.12 23.75 -4.27
CA GLU A 90 8.68 23.58 -4.57
C GLU A 90 8.40 22.67 -5.77
N PRO A 91 9.14 22.76 -6.90
CA PRO A 91 8.92 21.85 -8.03
C PRO A 91 9.15 20.37 -7.67
N ILE A 92 10.20 20.08 -6.90
CA ILE A 92 10.55 18.70 -6.51
C ILE A 92 9.52 18.14 -5.54
N ILE A 93 9.05 18.96 -4.59
CA ILE A 93 7.98 18.56 -3.65
C ILE A 93 6.68 18.25 -4.41
N LYS A 94 6.30 19.10 -5.38
CA LYS A 94 5.12 18.86 -6.21
C LYS A 94 5.25 17.57 -7.01
N GLU A 95 6.44 17.29 -7.54
CA GLU A 95 6.68 16.06 -8.28
C GLU A 95 6.59 14.81 -7.39
N ILE A 96 7.21 14.83 -6.20
CA ILE A 96 7.06 13.75 -5.22
C ILE A 96 5.58 13.54 -4.88
N ALA A 97 4.82 14.61 -4.63
CA ALA A 97 3.41 14.53 -4.30
C ALA A 97 2.58 13.89 -5.44
N ASN A 98 2.89 14.22 -6.69
CA ASN A 98 2.26 13.62 -7.86
C ASN A 98 2.58 12.12 -7.98
N LEU A 99 3.85 11.74 -7.80
CA LEU A 99 4.28 10.33 -7.83
C LEU A 99 3.63 9.51 -6.70
N GLU A 100 3.50 10.08 -5.50
CA GLU A 100 2.77 9.43 -4.41
C GLU A 100 1.28 9.26 -4.72
N ALA A 101 0.64 10.26 -5.33
CA ALA A 101 -0.75 10.17 -5.75
C ALA A 101 -0.94 9.07 -6.81
N GLU A 102 -0.03 8.98 -7.77
CA GLU A 102 -0.05 7.92 -8.78
C GLU A 102 0.16 6.53 -8.16
N LEU A 103 1.05 6.40 -7.18
CA LEU A 103 1.26 5.16 -6.45
C LEU A 103 -0.02 4.72 -5.73
N ARG A 104 -0.68 5.64 -5.01
CA ARG A 104 -1.97 5.38 -4.34
C ARG A 104 -3.05 4.99 -5.35
N MET A 105 -3.11 5.65 -6.51
CA MET A 105 -4.04 5.30 -7.58
C MET A 105 -3.79 3.88 -8.11
N ASN A 106 -2.53 3.52 -8.36
CA ASN A 106 -2.16 2.18 -8.82
C ASN A 106 -2.58 1.10 -7.80
N ARG A 107 -2.41 1.35 -6.50
CA ARG A 107 -2.90 0.44 -5.45
C ARG A 107 -4.42 0.25 -5.50
N ILE A 108 -5.18 1.34 -5.56
CA ILE A 108 -6.66 1.26 -5.61
C ILE A 108 -7.11 0.51 -6.88
N MET A 109 -6.45 0.75 -8.00
CA MET A 109 -6.77 0.09 -9.26
C MET A 109 -6.41 -1.40 -9.24
N GLU A 110 -5.27 -1.78 -8.67
CA GLU A 110 -4.89 -3.18 -8.40
C GLU A 110 -5.99 -3.91 -7.62
N LEU A 111 -6.47 -3.31 -6.53
CA LEU A 111 -7.54 -3.84 -5.71
C LEU A 111 -8.85 -3.98 -6.50
N LYS A 112 -9.22 -2.95 -7.26
CA LYS A 112 -10.42 -2.97 -8.09
C LYS A 112 -10.38 -4.10 -9.12
N GLU A 113 -9.25 -4.28 -9.80
CA GLU A 113 -9.08 -5.31 -10.83
C GLU A 113 -9.11 -6.72 -10.25
N MET A 114 -8.37 -6.97 -9.15
CA MET A 114 -8.44 -8.25 -8.45
C MET A 114 -9.87 -8.55 -7.97
N ARG A 115 -10.62 -7.54 -7.49
CA ARG A 115 -12.02 -7.72 -7.07
C ARG A 115 -12.90 -8.11 -8.25
N ASN A 116 -12.62 -7.60 -9.45
CA ASN A 116 -13.33 -7.93 -10.69
C ASN A 116 -13.12 -9.38 -11.17
N VAL A 117 -12.09 -10.07 -10.68
CA VAL A 117 -11.92 -11.51 -10.95
C VAL A 117 -12.90 -12.37 -10.14
N LEU A 118 -13.35 -11.90 -8.99
CA LEU A 118 -14.27 -12.63 -8.10
C LEU A 118 -15.74 -12.43 -8.53
N THR A 119 -16.54 -13.49 -8.39
CA THR A 119 -18.00 -13.40 -8.52
C THR A 119 -18.60 -12.58 -7.37
N LEU A 120 -19.86 -12.16 -7.52
CA LEU A 120 -20.59 -11.46 -6.45
C LEU A 120 -20.66 -12.29 -5.17
N GLU A 121 -21.00 -13.58 -5.29
CA GLU A 121 -21.04 -14.52 -4.17
C GLU A 121 -19.67 -14.67 -3.48
N GLN A 122 -18.59 -14.81 -4.25
CA GLN A 122 -17.24 -14.89 -3.68
C GLN A 122 -16.85 -13.61 -2.93
N ARG A 123 -17.26 -12.43 -3.42
CA ARG A 123 -17.00 -11.15 -2.73
C ARG A 123 -17.75 -11.06 -1.40
N GLU A 124 -19.00 -11.51 -1.36
CA GLU A 124 -19.80 -11.55 -0.14
C GLU A 124 -19.21 -12.53 0.88
N LYS A 125 -18.86 -13.74 0.44
CA LYS A 125 -18.19 -14.73 1.28
C LYS A 125 -16.87 -14.20 1.83
N LEU A 126 -16.06 -13.54 1.00
CA LEU A 126 -14.80 -12.94 1.43
C LEU A 126 -15.02 -11.90 2.53
N ARG A 127 -16.03 -11.03 2.38
CA ARG A 127 -16.38 -10.03 3.40
C ARG A 127 -16.69 -10.68 4.74
N GLU A 128 -17.47 -11.77 4.74
CA GLU A 128 -17.82 -12.47 5.98
C GLU A 128 -16.61 -13.16 6.63
N LEU A 129 -15.76 -13.84 5.84
CA LEU A 129 -14.53 -14.45 6.34
C LEU A 129 -13.61 -13.43 7.03
N LEU A 130 -13.56 -12.21 6.49
CA LEU A 130 -12.70 -11.15 7.03
C LEU A 130 -13.29 -10.50 8.27
N LYS A 131 -14.61 -10.29 8.32
CA LYS A 131 -15.29 -9.89 9.56
C LYS A 131 -15.05 -10.89 10.69
N GLU A 132 -15.14 -12.18 10.40
CA GLU A 132 -14.87 -13.23 11.38
C GLU A 132 -13.42 -13.21 11.87
N ARG A 133 -12.46 -13.14 10.93
CA ARG A 133 -11.03 -13.02 11.26
C ARG A 133 -10.74 -11.80 12.14
N MET A 134 -11.36 -10.65 11.86
CA MET A 134 -11.22 -9.44 12.68
C MET A 134 -11.78 -9.63 14.09
N ARG A 135 -12.99 -10.20 14.20
CA ARG A 135 -13.61 -10.51 15.51
C ARG A 135 -12.74 -11.43 16.35
N MET A 136 -12.13 -12.46 15.75
CA MET A 136 -11.25 -13.39 16.45
C MET A 136 -9.99 -12.70 16.98
N ARG A 137 -9.32 -11.89 16.14
CA ARG A 137 -8.15 -11.10 16.55
C ARG A 137 -8.48 -10.13 17.71
N MET A 138 -9.65 -9.50 17.67
CA MET A 138 -10.09 -8.61 18.75
C MET A 138 -10.28 -9.37 20.07
N LYS A 139 -10.91 -10.55 20.04
CA LYS A 139 -11.08 -11.41 21.22
C LYS A 139 -9.73 -11.87 21.79
N GLU A 140 -8.79 -12.25 20.95
CA GLU A 140 -7.43 -12.65 21.37
C GLU A 140 -6.69 -11.51 22.05
N ARG A 141 -6.72 -10.30 21.47
CA ARG A 141 -6.13 -9.10 22.08
C ARG A 141 -6.75 -8.80 23.45
N GLN A 142 -8.07 -8.92 23.60
CA GLN A 142 -8.74 -8.71 24.87
C GLN A 142 -8.33 -9.74 25.94
N LYS A 143 -8.04 -10.98 25.55
CA LYS A 143 -7.53 -12.02 26.46
C LYS A 143 -6.09 -11.76 26.90
N GLN A 144 -5.26 -11.16 26.04
CA GLN A 144 -3.86 -10.85 26.35
C GLN A 144 -3.70 -9.63 27.28
N ILE A 145 -4.71 -8.77 27.36
CA ILE A 145 -4.73 -7.56 28.19
C ILE A 145 -5.29 -7.86 29.60
N ARG A 146 -5.97 -8.99 29.79
CA ARG A 146 -6.50 -9.46 31.08
C ARG A 146 -5.52 -10.41 31.74
#